data_AF-A0A1P8JRE8-F1
#
_entry.id   AF-A0A1P8JRE8-F1
#
_cell.length_a   1.000
_cell.length_b   1.000
_cell.length_c   1.000
_cell.angle_alpha   90.00
_cell.angle_beta   90.00
_cell.angle_gamma   90.00
#
_symmetry.space_group_name_H-M   'P 1'
#
loop_
_entity.id
_entity.type
_entity.pdbx_description
1 polymer ?
#
loop_
_entity_poly.entity_id
_entity_poly.type
_entity_poly.pdbx_seq_one_letter_code
_entity_poly.pdbx_strand_id
1 'polypeptide(L)'
;MRQLLIMILAAVAAVLVAACSKPAPIESVESLMANPERLKELRAQCKVDHAKVGDAQCNAVAEATRQRFFGSDGPKYTPPSSTTSPPPAAFSPPAASAPAAPSPMPPSAPKD
;
A
#
# COMPACT_ATOMS: atom_id res chain seq x y z
N MET A 1 -0.44 -40.77 15.21
CA MET A 1 -1.76 -40.20 15.57
C MET A 1 -1.64 -38.93 16.41
N ARG A 2 -1.02 -38.96 17.61
CA ARG A 2 -0.92 -37.79 18.49
C ARG A 2 -0.16 -36.59 17.91
N GLN A 3 0.97 -36.81 17.22
CA GLN A 3 1.72 -35.74 16.56
C GLN A 3 0.98 -35.13 15.36
N LEU A 4 0.26 -35.95 14.60
CA LEU A 4 -0.60 -35.48 13.51
C LEU A 4 -1.70 -34.55 14.03
N LEU A 5 -2.31 -34.90 15.17
CA LEU A 5 -3.32 -34.04 15.81
C LEU A 5 -2.72 -32.70 16.26
N ILE A 6 -1.51 -32.68 16.82
CA ILE A 6 -0.83 -31.44 17.24
C ILE A 6 -0.52 -30.54 16.03
N MET A 7 -0.04 -31.12 14.93
CA MET A 7 0.26 -30.37 13.69
C MET A 7 -1.00 -29.78 13.07
N ILE A 8 -2.11 -30.53 13.06
CA ILE A 8 -3.41 -30.05 12.57
C ILE A 8 -3.92 -28.93 13.48
N LEU A 9 -3.83 -29.08 14.80
CA LEU A 9 -4.26 -28.06 15.76
C LEU A 9 -3.45 -26.76 15.59
N ALA A 10 -2.13 -26.86 15.39
CA ALA A 10 -1.25 -25.71 15.18
C ALA A 10 -1.54 -25.00 13.85
N ALA A 11 -1.78 -25.75 12.78
CA ALA A 11 -2.15 -25.19 11.47
C ALA A 11 -3.51 -24.47 11.52
N VAL A 12 -4.51 -25.09 12.17
CA VAL A 12 -5.82 -24.47 12.38
C VAL A 12 -5.71 -23.22 13.24
N ALA A 13 -4.91 -23.26 14.32
CA ALA A 13 -4.67 -22.08 15.16
C ALA A 13 -3.99 -20.94 14.38
N ALA A 14 -3.01 -21.23 13.52
CA ALA A 14 -2.37 -20.22 12.68
C ALA A 14 -3.35 -19.58 11.68
N VAL A 15 -4.25 -20.38 11.08
CA VAL A 15 -5.30 -19.89 10.17
C VAL A 15 -6.33 -19.04 10.92
N LEU A 16 -6.74 -19.45 12.13
CA LEU A 16 -7.67 -18.69 12.97
C LEU A 16 -7.05 -17.37 13.45
N VAL A 17 -5.76 -17.36 13.79
CA VAL A 17 -5.02 -16.13 14.13
C VAL A 17 -4.89 -15.20 12.92
N ALA A 18 -4.70 -15.72 11.70
CA ALA A 18 -4.72 -14.92 10.47
C ALA A 18 -6.13 -14.42 10.08
N ALA A 19 -7.20 -15.12 10.51
CA ALA A 19 -8.59 -14.67 10.30
C ALA A 19 -9.06 -13.67 11.37
N CYS A 20 -8.45 -13.70 12.56
CA CYS A 20 -8.71 -12.77 13.67
C CYS A 20 -7.64 -11.67 13.79
N SER A 21 -6.61 -11.69 12.93
CA SER A 21 -5.73 -10.54 12.77
C SER A 21 -6.55 -9.44 12.15
N LYS A 22 -6.73 -8.34 12.90
CA LYS A 22 -7.06 -7.01 12.38
C LYS A 22 -6.45 -6.88 10.98
N PRO A 23 -7.17 -6.33 9.97
CA PRO A 23 -6.57 -6.07 8.65
C PRO A 23 -5.19 -5.48 8.90
N ALA A 24 -4.15 -6.17 8.38
CA ALA A 24 -2.78 -6.03 8.82
C ALA A 24 -2.52 -4.57 9.19
N PRO A 25 -2.33 -4.25 10.49
CA PRO A 25 -2.30 -2.86 10.92
C PRO A 25 -1.26 -2.19 10.07
N ILE A 26 -1.68 -1.19 9.29
CA ILE A 26 -0.82 -0.48 8.34
C ILE A 26 0.50 -0.24 9.05
N GLU A 27 1.58 -0.81 8.51
CA GLU A 27 2.89 -0.72 9.15
C GLU A 27 3.20 0.77 9.29
N SER A 28 3.31 1.24 10.55
CA SER A 28 3.43 2.65 10.84
C SER A 28 4.71 3.24 10.26
N VAL A 29 4.66 4.54 9.98
CA VAL A 29 5.79 5.29 9.41
C VAL A 29 7.04 5.12 10.28
N GLU A 30 6.94 5.31 11.60
CA GLU A 30 8.03 5.03 12.55
C GLU A 30 8.60 3.61 12.46
N SER A 31 7.74 2.59 12.37
CA SER A 31 8.18 1.19 12.30
C SER A 31 8.94 0.91 11.00
N LEU A 32 8.45 1.47 9.89
CA LEU A 32 9.10 1.39 8.57
C LEU A 32 10.43 2.15 8.54
N MET A 33 10.52 3.28 9.24
CA MET A 33 11.76 4.03 9.36
C MET A 33 12.82 3.29 10.18
N ALA A 34 12.40 2.62 11.26
CA ALA A 34 13.26 1.77 12.08
C ALA A 34 13.74 0.50 11.34
N ASN A 35 12.99 0.03 10.33
CA ASN A 35 13.27 -1.19 9.59
C ASN A 35 13.43 -0.93 8.08
N PRO A 36 14.61 -0.43 7.62
CA PRO A 36 14.81 -0.03 6.23
C PRO A 36 14.74 -1.18 5.23
N GLU A 37 15.09 -2.41 5.62
CA GLU A 37 14.96 -3.59 4.75
C GLU A 37 13.49 -3.92 4.46
N ARG A 38 12.61 -3.83 5.48
CA ARG A 38 11.17 -4.03 5.32
C ARG A 38 10.54 -2.94 4.45
N LEU A 39 10.99 -1.70 4.60
CA LEU A 39 10.54 -0.57 3.78
C LEU A 39 10.89 -0.75 2.29
N LYS A 40 12.09 -1.25 1.97
CA LYS A 40 12.50 -1.53 0.58
C LYS A 40 11.62 -2.59 -0.07
N GLU A 41 11.36 -3.68 0.65
CA GLU A 41 10.51 -4.77 0.17
C GLU A 41 9.08 -4.30 -0.10
N LEU A 42 8.45 -3.61 0.87
CA LEU A 42 7.12 -3.05 0.67
C LEU A 42 7.07 -2.04 -0.47
N ARG A 43 8.13 -1.25 -0.67
CA ARG A 43 8.22 -0.35 -1.82
C ARG A 43 8.30 -1.09 -3.15
N ALA A 44 8.97 -2.24 -3.21
CA ALA A 44 8.96 -3.09 -4.39
C ALA A 44 7.56 -3.66 -4.63
N GLN A 45 6.90 -4.15 -3.58
CA GLN A 45 5.54 -4.68 -3.66
C GLN A 45 4.52 -3.63 -4.13
N CYS A 46 4.61 -2.40 -3.60
CA CYS A 46 3.77 -1.28 -4.04
C CYS A 46 3.95 -0.89 -5.50
N LYS A 47 5.14 -1.13 -6.09
CA LYS A 47 5.39 -0.90 -7.53
C LYS A 47 4.78 -1.99 -8.40
N VAL A 48 4.77 -3.23 -7.92
CA VAL A 48 4.29 -4.39 -8.67
C VAL A 48 2.77 -4.48 -8.61
N ASP A 49 2.19 -4.34 -7.42
CA ASP A 49 0.76 -4.54 -7.19
C ASP A 49 0.24 -3.65 -6.05
N HIS A 50 -0.03 -2.38 -6.39
CA HIS A 50 -0.55 -1.39 -5.46
C HIS A 50 -1.93 -1.78 -4.89
N ALA A 51 -2.79 -2.39 -5.72
CA ALA A 51 -4.14 -2.77 -5.32
C ALA A 51 -4.13 -3.88 -4.25
N LYS A 52 -3.18 -4.81 -4.35
CA LYS A 52 -3.02 -5.90 -3.37
C LYS A 52 -2.41 -5.45 -2.05
N VAL A 53 -1.48 -4.48 -2.09
CA VAL A 53 -0.84 -3.95 -0.88
C VAL A 53 -1.74 -2.92 -0.18
N GLY A 54 -2.50 -2.16 -0.96
CA GLY A 54 -3.42 -1.13 -0.49
C GLY A 54 -2.81 0.26 -0.46
N ASP A 55 -3.58 1.24 -0.93
CA ASP A 55 -3.15 2.64 -1.07
C ASP A 55 -2.62 3.22 0.25
N ALA A 56 -3.26 2.89 1.37
CA ALA A 56 -2.89 3.41 2.68
C ALA A 56 -1.52 2.88 3.15
N GLN A 57 -1.17 1.63 2.83
CA GLN A 57 0.14 1.05 3.14
C GLN A 57 1.23 1.62 2.24
N CYS A 58 0.93 1.79 0.95
CA CYS A 58 1.89 2.38 0.01
C CYS A 58 2.12 3.87 0.29
N ASN A 59 1.10 4.59 0.76
CA ASN A 59 1.25 5.96 1.23
C ASN A 59 2.13 6.03 2.50
N ALA A 60 1.93 5.12 3.47
CA ALA A 60 2.80 5.03 4.65
C ALA A 60 4.27 4.73 4.28
N VAL A 61 4.51 3.87 3.29
CA VAL A 61 5.85 3.58 2.72
C VAL A 61 6.46 4.82 2.06
N ALA A 62 5.65 5.59 1.33
CA ALA A 62 6.08 6.84 0.71
C ALA A 62 6.46 7.89 1.77
N GLU A 63 5.65 8.05 2.81
CA GLU A 63 5.92 8.94 3.93
C GLU A 63 7.17 8.53 4.72
N ALA A 64 7.32 7.25 5.05
CA ALA A 64 8.53 6.73 5.72
C ALA A 64 9.78 6.97 4.90
N THR A 65 9.68 6.78 3.58
CA THR A 65 10.76 7.13 2.66
C THR A 65 11.06 8.63 2.74
N ARG A 66 10.04 9.49 2.61
CA ARG A 66 10.17 10.95 2.63
C ARG A 66 10.83 11.43 3.92
N GLN A 67 10.38 10.94 5.08
CA GLN A 67 10.95 11.31 6.36
C GLN A 67 12.40 10.84 6.54
N ARG A 68 12.80 9.68 5.99
CA ARG A 68 14.23 9.28 6.01
C ARG A 68 15.11 10.21 5.18
N PHE A 69 14.59 10.78 4.09
CA PHE A 69 15.36 11.67 3.21
C PHE A 69 15.37 13.12 3.68
N PHE A 70 14.22 13.66 4.09
CA PHE A 70 14.09 15.06 4.49
C PHE A 70 14.19 15.27 5.99
N GLY A 71 14.13 14.21 6.80
CA GLY A 71 13.92 14.33 8.24
C GLY A 71 12.51 14.79 8.58
N SER A 72 12.14 14.73 9.85
CA SER A 72 10.87 15.25 10.36
C SER A 72 10.79 16.77 10.29
N ASP A 73 11.94 17.46 10.29
CA ASP A 73 12.06 18.93 10.19
C ASP A 73 11.88 19.46 8.75
N GLY A 74 11.74 18.56 7.77
CA GLY A 74 11.61 18.93 6.37
C GLY A 74 12.93 19.38 5.71
N PRO A 75 12.86 19.84 4.45
CA PRO A 75 14.05 20.21 3.68
C PRO A 75 14.86 21.32 4.36
N LYS A 76 16.18 21.13 4.46
CA LYS A 76 17.12 22.10 5.07
C LYS A 76 17.24 23.43 4.31
N TYR A 77 16.81 23.46 3.05
CA TYR A 77 16.77 24.66 2.24
C TYR A 77 15.42 24.75 1.54
N THR A 78 14.70 25.84 1.81
CA THR A 78 13.48 26.23 1.09
C THR A 78 13.77 27.57 0.44
N PRO A 79 13.88 27.67 -0.90
CA PRO A 79 14.12 28.95 -1.55
C PRO A 79 12.98 29.92 -1.26
N PRO A 80 13.24 31.24 -1.21
CA PRO A 80 12.18 32.23 -1.05
C PRO A 80 11.17 32.04 -2.18
N SER A 81 9.89 31.89 -1.82
CA SER A 81 8.81 31.81 -2.79
C SER A 81 8.81 33.11 -3.59
N SER A 82 9.28 33.07 -4.84
CA SER A 82 9.07 34.17 -5.77
C SER A 82 7.55 34.36 -5.89
N THR A 83 7.05 35.41 -5.24
CA THR A 83 5.68 35.90 -5.40
C THR A 83 5.36 35.95 -6.89
N THR A 84 4.22 35.38 -7.27
CA THR A 84 3.66 35.28 -8.65
C THR A 84 3.92 33.96 -9.39
N SER A 85 3.70 32.82 -8.74
CA SER A 85 3.05 31.71 -9.47
C SER A 85 1.61 31.65 -8.97
N PRO A 86 0.59 31.76 -9.84
CA PRO A 86 -0.78 31.45 -9.42
C PRO A 86 -0.77 30.04 -8.80
N PRO A 87 -1.59 29.78 -7.76
CA PRO A 87 -1.67 28.43 -7.20
C PRO A 87 -1.92 27.46 -8.35
N PRO A 88 -1.25 26.29 -8.40
CA PRO A 88 -1.57 25.30 -9.40
C PRO A 88 -3.08 25.10 -9.33
N ALA A 89 -3.77 25.22 -10.48
CA ALA A 89 -5.21 25.02 -10.55
C ALA A 89 -5.49 23.74 -9.76
N ALA A 90 -6.26 23.87 -8.67
CA ALA A 90 -6.49 22.76 -7.76
C ALA A 90 -6.91 21.59 -8.64
N PHE A 91 -6.15 20.49 -8.57
CA PHE A 91 -6.45 19.30 -9.35
C PHE A 91 -7.86 18.91 -8.95
N SER A 92 -8.83 19.24 -9.82
CA SER A 92 -10.21 18.89 -9.62
C SER A 92 -10.20 17.39 -9.85
N PRO A 93 -10.35 16.55 -8.81
CA PRO A 93 -10.45 15.12 -9.06
C PRO A 93 -11.60 14.96 -10.07
N PRO A 94 -11.44 14.16 -11.14
CA PRO A 94 -12.58 13.87 -12.00
C PRO A 94 -13.67 13.39 -11.07
N ALA A 95 -14.83 14.08 -11.09
CA ALA A 95 -16.02 13.67 -10.37
C ALA A 95 -16.13 12.17 -10.55
N ALA A 96 -16.04 11.43 -9.43
CA ALA A 96 -15.88 9.99 -9.35
C ALA A 96 -16.28 9.33 -10.67
N SER A 97 -15.28 8.89 -11.45
CA SER A 97 -15.55 8.09 -12.62
C SER A 97 -16.51 7.00 -12.15
N ALA A 98 -17.74 7.04 -12.66
CA ALA A 98 -18.71 5.99 -12.50
C ALA A 98 -17.98 4.66 -12.68
N PRO A 99 -18.33 3.59 -11.92
CA PRO A 99 -17.66 2.31 -12.03
C PRO A 99 -17.52 1.97 -13.50
N ALA A 100 -16.28 1.70 -13.94
CA ALA A 100 -16.02 1.26 -15.29
C ALA A 100 -17.00 0.13 -15.56
N ALA A 101 -17.94 0.37 -16.49
CA ALA A 101 -18.79 -0.68 -16.99
C ALA A 101 -17.87 -1.85 -17.40
N PRO A 102 -18.19 -3.10 -17.05
CA PRO A 102 -17.36 -4.22 -17.44
C PRO A 102 -17.18 -4.14 -18.96
N SER A 103 -15.92 -4.15 -19.41
CA SER A 103 -15.61 -4.26 -20.83
C SER A 103 -16.38 -5.45 -21.40
N PRO A 104 -17.03 -5.33 -22.57
CA PRO A 104 -17.73 -6.47 -23.16
C PRO A 104 -16.71 -7.60 -23.37
N MET A 105 -17.01 -8.75 -22.77
CA MET A 105 -16.23 -9.97 -22.97
C MET A 105 -16.25 -10.28 -24.47
N PRO A 106 -15.10 -10.56 -25.12
CA PRO A 106 -15.11 -10.96 -26.52
C PRO A 106 -15.94 -12.24 -26.67
N PRO A 107 -16.71 -12.42 -27.76
CA PRO A 107 -17.47 -13.63 -27.96
C PRO A 107 -16.50 -14.82 -28.02
N SER A 108 -16.69 -15.77 -27.11
CA SER A 108 -16.07 -17.09 -27.21
C SER A 108 -16.44 -17.70 -28.55
N ALA A 109 -15.43 -18.04 -29.35
CA ALA A 109 -15.61 -18.79 -30.59
C ALA A 109 -16.38 -20.10 -30.31
N PRO A 110 -17.24 -20.56 -31.24
CA PRO A 110 -17.88 -21.85 -31.13
C PRO A 110 -16.80 -22.94 -31.10
N LYS A 111 -16.91 -23.82 -30.11
CA LYS A 111 -16.09 -25.03 -30.02
C LYS A 111 -16.90 -26.12 -30.71
N ASP A 112 -16.47 -26.50 -31.91
CA ASP A 112 -16.88 -27.76 -32.53
C ASP A 112 -16.53 -28.96 -31.62
#